data_AF-A0A820IVI3-F1
#
_entry.id   AF-A0A820IVI3-F1
#
_cell.length_a   1.000
_cell.length_b   1.000
_cell.length_c   1.000
_cell.angle_alpha   90.00
_cell.angle_beta   90.00
_cell.angle_gamma   90.00
#
_symmetry.space_group_name_H-M   'P 1'
#
loop_
_entity.id
_entity.type
_entity.pdbx_description
1 polymer ?
#
loop_
_entity_poly.entity_id
_entity_poly.type
_entity_poly.pdbx_seq_one_letter_code
_entity_poly.pdbx_strand_id
1 'polypeptide(L)'
;MGSAYSRAALRTRIHALIFNQDLPSIFLTLNPADIHSPVALYFAGVNVDLDNIRIEQLMTTYKRAETIASHPVATAKFFHLLITNILDTMIVGDVLGPVKAYFGTVENQGREDIIKEDLDQFKDEYVFENFDVANTWSTPPRLTRDSIYAAISTTDLSGFKQNIYESGILSTPMKELSSSSIFHDSPSPNKLLQTPTHDRLKSVTYASHNVSKLIPACLPTPNPSSPNFAARFRADVVQLVEANNIHKHSDTCYKYWNANRGDKKSCRMRMPRKLIPVSTIDPDTGHISMRRSDPWINSFNEYLITACRSNMDIKLIWSGSDAKALVYYITDYVTKMSLSFHDTFALVQKSITSLKTASNQTDTESAIEKSRKLVLRCYNTLASQQELSGVQVASYLMNWNDHYTTHKLEGLFLIQIERYLQTQLNKMRTKQKLEHSVHDVTDDDVYDNEETIDGDDNNVEEHFQIQSAESDKKYVLVNTRVDYQYRSEILKDICLYDFVSTLYKKKMTATDLKYLSKTAVSIEENVNQKGRLPNERYPFQKQHPQATAYLMLKYSNLHVPILYGPQIPRRDRDETRERYSRALLTLFVLWRTVADLCDFNRTWEDALKSRQHLISTYSWKIIENIQLLHEYKK
;
A
#
# COMPACT_ATOMS: atom_id res chain seq x y z
N MET A 1 -14.74 0.53 -1.34
CA MET A 1 -13.67 0.96 -0.41
C MET A 1 -14.11 0.68 1.03
N GLY A 2 -13.16 0.52 1.96
CA GLY A 2 -13.46 0.46 3.40
C GLY A 2 -14.06 -0.85 3.94
N SER A 3 -14.35 -1.85 3.10
CA SER A 3 -14.81 -3.17 3.54
C SER A 3 -13.66 -4.02 4.09
N ALA A 4 -13.99 -5.01 4.93
CA ALA A 4 -13.00 -5.98 5.44
C ALA A 4 -12.22 -6.66 4.30
N TYR A 5 -12.88 -6.96 3.18
CA TYR A 5 -12.24 -7.49 1.98
C TYR A 5 -11.22 -6.51 1.37
N SER A 6 -11.60 -5.24 1.18
CA SER A 6 -10.68 -4.24 0.60
C SER A 6 -9.43 -4.04 1.45
N ARG A 7 -9.57 -4.05 2.79
CA ARG A 7 -8.43 -3.98 3.72
C ARG A 7 -7.56 -5.22 3.67
N ALA A 8 -8.16 -6.41 3.64
CA ALA A 8 -7.42 -7.66 3.47
C ALA A 8 -6.66 -7.67 2.13
N ALA A 9 -7.24 -7.11 1.07
CA ALA A 9 -6.58 -6.96 -0.23
C ALA A 9 -5.38 -6.00 -0.16
N LEU A 10 -5.49 -4.86 0.53
CA LEU A 10 -4.36 -3.94 0.75
C LEU A 10 -3.21 -4.62 1.50
N ARG A 11 -3.51 -5.42 2.53
CA ARG A 11 -2.50 -6.20 3.24
C ARG A 11 -1.77 -7.19 2.32
N THR A 12 -2.50 -7.90 1.46
CA THR A 12 -1.88 -8.82 0.49
C THR A 12 -1.01 -8.07 -0.52
N ARG A 13 -1.41 -6.85 -0.93
CA ARG A 13 -0.59 -5.98 -1.80
C ARG A 13 0.70 -5.52 -1.12
N ILE A 14 0.63 -5.13 0.15
CA ILE A 14 1.82 -4.77 0.95
C ILE A 14 2.77 -5.96 1.04
N HIS A 15 2.26 -7.17 1.31
CA HIS A 15 3.11 -8.38 1.33
C HIS A 15 3.76 -8.65 -0.03
N ALA A 16 3.01 -8.52 -1.14
CA ALA A 16 3.56 -8.71 -2.48
C ALA A 16 4.72 -7.73 -2.75
N LEU A 17 4.57 -6.47 -2.32
CA LEU A 17 5.62 -5.47 -2.44
C LEU A 17 6.83 -5.83 -1.56
N ILE A 18 6.62 -6.27 -0.31
CA ILE A 18 7.70 -6.73 0.58
C ILE A 18 8.46 -7.91 -0.03
N PHE A 19 7.76 -8.89 -0.60
CA PHE A 19 8.40 -10.03 -1.25
C PHE A 19 9.32 -9.59 -2.39
N ASN A 20 8.90 -8.58 -3.15
CA ASN A 20 9.63 -8.11 -4.32
C ASN A 20 10.73 -7.08 -3.98
N GLN A 21 10.50 -6.23 -2.98
CA GLN A 21 11.30 -5.03 -2.70
C GLN A 21 12.08 -5.08 -1.39
N ASP A 22 11.85 -6.09 -0.54
CA ASP A 22 12.32 -6.22 0.85
C ASP A 22 11.43 -5.48 1.88
N LEU A 23 11.72 -5.64 3.17
CA LEU A 23 11.02 -4.98 4.27
C LEU A 23 11.13 -3.45 4.18
N PRO A 24 10.07 -2.72 4.61
CA PRO A 24 10.11 -1.27 4.63
C PRO A 24 11.18 -0.78 5.61
N SER A 25 11.95 0.23 5.21
CA SER A 25 12.97 0.87 6.06
C SER A 25 12.48 2.12 6.80
N ILE A 26 11.34 2.69 6.37
CA ILE A 26 10.75 3.90 6.96
C ILE A 26 9.24 3.68 7.10
N PHE A 27 8.70 4.04 8.26
CA PHE A 27 7.27 4.21 8.46
C PHE A 27 6.97 5.70 8.66
N LEU A 28 5.96 6.18 7.94
CA LEU A 28 5.57 7.57 7.91
C LEU A 28 4.06 7.69 8.11
N THR A 29 3.64 8.59 8.99
CA THR A 29 2.25 9.03 9.08
C THR A 29 2.17 10.52 8.78
N LEU A 30 1.34 10.86 7.79
CA LEU A 30 1.04 12.23 7.41
C LEU A 30 -0.42 12.49 7.77
N ASN A 31 -0.68 13.52 8.58
CA ASN A 31 -2.04 13.85 9.01
C ASN A 31 -2.42 15.27 8.56
N PRO A 32 -2.64 15.54 7.25
CA PRO A 32 -3.01 16.85 6.76
C PRO A 32 -4.13 17.51 7.58
N ALA A 33 -3.94 18.77 7.98
CA ALA A 33 -4.91 19.52 8.76
C ALA A 33 -5.88 20.29 7.84
N ASP A 34 -6.89 19.60 7.33
CA ASP A 34 -7.98 20.14 6.51
C ASP A 34 -8.65 21.40 7.11
N ILE A 35 -9.05 21.36 8.39
CA ILE A 35 -9.74 22.46 9.10
C ILE A 35 -8.91 23.75 9.15
N HIS A 36 -7.59 23.62 9.12
CA HIS A 36 -6.67 24.74 9.26
C HIS A 36 -5.99 25.11 7.93
N SER A 37 -6.29 24.38 6.85
CA SER A 37 -5.67 24.60 5.55
C SER A 37 -6.41 25.69 4.76
N PRO A 38 -5.75 26.81 4.42
CA PRO A 38 -6.31 27.82 3.51
C PRO A 38 -6.66 27.24 2.14
N VAL A 39 -5.90 26.24 1.66
CA VAL A 39 -6.15 25.53 0.39
C VAL A 39 -7.44 24.72 0.48
N ALA A 40 -7.70 24.06 1.61
CA ALA A 40 -8.95 23.32 1.81
C ALA A 40 -10.16 24.26 1.84
N LEU A 41 -10.05 25.40 2.52
CA LEU A 41 -11.10 26.43 2.54
C LEU A 41 -11.35 27.01 1.14
N TYR A 42 -10.29 27.26 0.37
CA TYR A 42 -10.40 27.72 -1.01
C TYR A 42 -11.16 26.72 -1.87
N PHE A 43 -10.86 25.41 -1.76
CA PHE A 43 -11.63 24.39 -2.47
C PHE A 43 -13.09 24.29 -1.99
N ALA A 44 -13.37 24.68 -0.75
CA ALA A 44 -14.73 24.78 -0.21
C ALA A 44 -15.45 26.09 -0.62
N GLY A 45 -14.86 26.89 -1.52
CA GLY A 45 -15.48 28.11 -2.05
C GLY A 45 -15.32 29.34 -1.15
N VAL A 46 -14.49 29.27 -0.11
CA VAL A 46 -14.18 30.44 0.73
C VAL A 46 -13.24 31.36 -0.04
N ASN A 47 -13.55 32.66 -0.07
CA ASN A 47 -12.72 33.67 -0.69
C ASN A 47 -11.45 33.93 0.16
N VAL A 48 -10.44 33.08 -0.03
CA VAL A 48 -9.13 33.18 0.61
C VAL A 48 -8.09 33.51 -0.45
N ASP A 49 -7.34 34.58 -0.20
CA ASP A 49 -6.14 34.90 -0.97
C ASP A 49 -4.99 34.01 -0.48
N LEU A 50 -4.59 33.04 -1.29
CA LEU A 50 -3.54 32.07 -0.94
C LEU A 50 -2.14 32.70 -0.91
N ASP A 51 -1.93 33.79 -1.65
CA ASP A 51 -0.64 34.50 -1.71
C ASP A 51 -0.49 35.47 -0.53
N ASN A 52 -1.61 35.99 -0.02
CA ASN A 52 -1.64 36.95 1.07
C ASN A 52 -2.78 36.69 2.07
N ILE A 53 -2.62 35.62 2.85
CA ILE A 53 -3.62 35.17 3.83
C ILE A 53 -3.82 36.20 4.95
N ARG A 54 -5.05 36.73 5.07
CA ARG A 54 -5.43 37.67 6.14
C ARG A 54 -6.27 36.96 7.21
N ILE A 55 -6.05 37.30 8.48
CA ILE A 55 -6.85 36.75 9.60
C ILE A 55 -8.35 36.96 9.37
N GLU A 56 -8.74 38.10 8.82
CA GLU A 56 -10.14 38.46 8.57
C GLU A 56 -10.81 37.55 7.54
N GLN A 57 -10.04 36.96 6.63
CA GLN A 57 -10.52 35.95 5.68
C GLN A 57 -10.66 34.57 6.33
N LEU A 58 -9.95 34.34 7.44
CA LEU A 58 -9.96 33.08 8.16
C LEU A 58 -11.06 33.12 9.23
N MET A 59 -12.17 32.43 8.94
CA MET A 59 -13.29 32.22 9.86
C MET A 59 -12.82 31.60 11.19
N THR A 60 -13.67 31.58 12.22
CA THR A 60 -13.38 30.89 13.49
C THR A 60 -13.11 29.40 13.28
N THR A 61 -12.36 28.75 14.19
CA THR A 61 -12.05 27.30 14.06
C THR A 61 -13.30 26.44 13.92
N TYR A 62 -14.36 26.75 14.66
CA TYR A 62 -15.64 26.05 14.54
C TYR A 62 -16.26 26.23 13.16
N LYS A 63 -16.33 27.48 12.66
CA LYS A 63 -16.92 27.75 11.34
C LYS A 63 -16.12 27.14 10.20
N ARG A 64 -14.79 27.08 10.33
CA ARG A 64 -13.94 26.33 9.38
C ARG A 64 -14.26 24.84 9.41
N ALA A 65 -14.37 24.25 10.59
CA ALA A 65 -14.71 22.83 10.72
C ALA A 65 -16.08 22.52 10.11
N GLU A 66 -17.10 23.34 10.40
CA GLU A 66 -18.43 23.24 9.79
C GLU A 66 -18.36 23.35 8.26
N THR A 67 -17.62 24.34 7.73
CA THR A 67 -17.47 24.53 6.28
C THR A 67 -16.81 23.33 5.60
N ILE A 68 -15.72 22.82 6.18
CA ILE A 68 -15.00 21.64 5.64
C ILE A 68 -15.86 20.38 5.70
N ALA A 69 -16.63 20.21 6.78
CA ALA A 69 -17.53 19.08 6.95
C ALA A 69 -18.63 19.10 5.86
N SER A 70 -19.28 20.25 5.66
CA SER A 70 -20.31 20.43 4.62
C SER A 70 -19.78 20.36 3.16
N HIS A 71 -18.46 20.28 2.92
CA HIS A 71 -17.87 20.22 1.58
C HIS A 71 -16.91 19.02 1.41
N PRO A 72 -17.41 17.77 1.46
CA PRO A 72 -16.58 16.57 1.41
C PRO A 72 -15.73 16.45 0.14
N VAL A 73 -16.23 16.93 -1.01
CA VAL A 73 -15.48 16.94 -2.28
C VAL A 73 -14.28 17.88 -2.22
N ALA A 74 -14.41 19.04 -1.58
CA ALA A 74 -13.31 19.98 -1.40
C ALA A 74 -12.20 19.39 -0.53
N THR A 75 -12.59 18.72 0.56
CA THR A 75 -11.68 18.03 1.47
C THR A 75 -10.95 16.88 0.78
N ALA A 76 -11.67 16.08 -0.02
CA ALA A 76 -11.06 15.01 -0.81
C ALA A 76 -10.05 15.56 -1.84
N LYS A 77 -10.41 16.65 -2.55
CA LYS A 77 -9.50 17.35 -3.49
C LYS A 77 -8.23 17.83 -2.81
N PHE A 78 -8.37 18.53 -1.68
CA PHE A 78 -7.25 19.01 -0.88
C PHE A 78 -6.31 17.87 -0.49
N PHE A 79 -6.87 16.82 0.10
CA PHE A 79 -6.09 15.67 0.57
C PHE A 79 -5.36 14.99 -0.58
N HIS A 80 -6.05 14.68 -1.68
CA HIS A 80 -5.45 14.02 -2.84
C HIS A 80 -4.34 14.87 -3.46
N LEU A 81 -4.57 16.18 -3.62
CA LEU A 81 -3.58 17.10 -4.18
C LEU A 81 -2.33 17.20 -3.29
N LEU A 82 -2.51 17.38 -1.98
CA LEU A 82 -1.40 17.51 -1.05
C LEU A 82 -0.56 16.23 -0.98
N ILE A 83 -1.20 15.08 -0.82
CA ILE A 83 -0.50 13.80 -0.71
C ILE A 83 0.23 13.45 -2.01
N THR A 84 -0.40 13.63 -3.16
CA THR A 84 0.24 13.35 -4.46
C THR A 84 1.47 14.23 -4.66
N ASN A 85 1.39 15.51 -4.33
CA ASN A 85 2.54 16.40 -4.42
C ASN A 85 3.66 16.03 -3.44
N ILE A 86 3.35 15.66 -2.19
CA ILE A 86 4.36 15.19 -1.24
C ILE A 86 5.07 13.93 -1.78
N LEU A 87 4.30 12.98 -2.32
CA LEU A 87 4.85 11.76 -2.89
C LEU A 87 5.76 12.06 -4.10
N ASP A 88 5.27 12.83 -5.07
CA ASP A 88 5.99 13.08 -6.33
C ASP A 88 7.19 14.02 -6.17
N THR A 89 7.08 15.04 -5.32
CA THR A 89 8.12 16.08 -5.20
C THR A 89 9.10 15.80 -4.07
N MET A 90 8.67 15.18 -2.98
CA MET A 90 9.51 15.00 -1.79
C MET A 90 9.99 13.56 -1.66
N ILE A 91 9.08 12.59 -1.72
CA ILE A 91 9.44 11.18 -1.55
C ILE A 91 10.21 10.69 -2.77
N VAL A 92 9.66 10.87 -3.97
CA VAL A 92 10.35 10.55 -5.23
C VAL A 92 11.49 11.53 -5.52
N GLY A 93 11.42 12.76 -4.99
CA GLY A 93 12.49 13.76 -5.06
C GLY A 93 13.61 13.60 -4.02
N ASP A 94 13.78 12.41 -3.46
CA ASP A 94 14.88 12.01 -2.57
C ASP A 94 15.04 12.80 -1.26
N VAL A 95 13.97 13.43 -0.74
CA VAL A 95 13.99 14.06 0.61
C VAL A 95 14.33 13.05 1.71
N LEU A 96 13.93 11.79 1.50
CA LEU A 96 14.27 10.65 2.36
C LEU A 96 15.36 9.76 1.74
N GLY A 97 16.18 10.32 0.85
CA GLY A 97 17.15 9.57 0.04
C GLY A 97 16.48 8.76 -1.09
N PRO A 98 17.27 8.00 -1.88
CA PRO A 98 16.78 7.24 -3.01
C PRO A 98 15.68 6.24 -2.63
N VAL A 99 14.46 6.46 -3.13
CA VAL A 99 13.31 5.61 -2.83
C VAL A 99 13.18 4.49 -3.85
N LYS A 100 13.33 3.24 -3.38
CA LYS A 100 13.09 2.03 -4.19
C LYS A 100 11.60 1.75 -4.38
N ALA A 101 10.81 1.86 -3.31
CA ALA A 101 9.37 1.65 -3.32
C ALA A 101 8.67 2.37 -2.16
N TYR A 102 7.39 2.73 -2.34
CA TYR A 102 6.51 3.13 -1.24
C TYR A 102 5.13 2.50 -1.40
N PHE A 103 4.43 2.33 -0.28
CA PHE A 103 3.02 1.97 -0.24
C PHE A 103 2.33 2.79 0.87
N GLY A 104 1.44 3.71 0.47
CA GLY A 104 0.67 4.55 1.37
C GLY A 104 -0.79 4.11 1.39
N THR A 105 -1.41 4.07 2.56
CA THR A 105 -2.85 3.77 2.71
C THR A 105 -3.57 4.98 3.28
N VAL A 106 -4.79 5.24 2.83
CA VAL A 106 -5.60 6.35 3.30
C VAL A 106 -6.52 5.87 4.43
N GLU A 107 -6.27 6.35 5.65
CA GLU A 107 -7.19 6.19 6.77
C GLU A 107 -8.05 7.45 6.88
N ASN A 108 -9.37 7.27 6.99
CA ASN A 108 -10.27 8.39 7.28
C ASN A 108 -10.72 8.28 8.74
N GLN A 109 -10.62 9.39 9.45
CA GLN A 109 -11.24 9.55 10.75
C GLN A 109 -12.68 9.99 10.47
N GLY A 110 -13.67 9.14 10.77
CA GLY A 110 -15.09 9.34 10.45
C GLY A 110 -15.60 10.71 10.87
N ARG A 111 -15.60 11.65 9.93
CA ARG A 111 -16.23 12.97 10.05
C ARG A 111 -17.30 12.98 8.96
N GLU A 112 -18.54 13.03 9.43
CA GLU A 112 -19.79 12.89 8.66
C GLU A 112 -19.91 11.55 7.94
N ASP A 113 -20.65 10.65 8.58
CA ASP A 113 -20.93 9.31 8.10
C ASP A 113 -22.16 9.30 7.19
N ILE A 114 -21.99 8.84 5.95
CA ILE A 114 -23.04 8.61 4.97
C ILE A 114 -23.32 7.11 4.92
N ILE A 115 -24.60 6.74 4.95
CA ILE A 115 -25.04 5.35 4.84
C ILE A 115 -25.06 4.96 3.35
N LYS A 116 -24.66 3.72 3.03
CA LYS A 116 -24.54 3.23 1.66
C LYS A 116 -25.85 3.29 0.83
N GLU A 117 -27.01 3.26 1.49
CA GLU A 117 -28.33 3.38 0.85
C GLU A 117 -28.60 4.82 0.35
N ASP A 118 -28.07 5.83 1.02
CA ASP A 118 -28.18 7.25 0.63
C ASP A 118 -27.28 7.59 -0.56
N LEU A 119 -26.36 6.70 -0.92
CA LEU A 119 -25.35 6.90 -1.96
C LEU A 119 -25.94 6.91 -3.38
N ASP A 120 -27.06 6.20 -3.59
CA ASP A 120 -27.81 6.26 -4.84
C ASP A 120 -28.70 7.51 -4.88
N GLN A 121 -29.25 7.96 -3.75
CA GLN A 121 -29.90 9.28 -3.63
C GLN A 121 -28.92 10.44 -3.86
N PHE A 122 -27.67 10.32 -3.38
CA PHE A 122 -26.63 11.34 -3.56
C PHE A 122 -26.23 11.51 -5.04
N LYS A 123 -26.35 10.44 -5.85
CA LYS A 123 -26.14 10.50 -7.32
C LYS A 123 -27.31 11.20 -8.04
N ASP A 124 -28.52 11.06 -7.51
CA ASP A 124 -29.73 11.61 -8.12
C ASP A 124 -30.03 13.05 -7.67
N GLU A 125 -29.68 13.42 -6.43
CA GLU A 125 -29.87 14.78 -5.90
C GLU A 125 -28.78 15.75 -6.40
N TYR A 126 -27.59 15.22 -6.70
CA TYR A 126 -26.55 15.89 -7.48
C TYR A 126 -26.49 15.28 -8.87
N VAL A 127 -27.46 15.59 -9.73
CA VAL A 127 -27.42 15.24 -11.16
C VAL A 127 -26.11 15.75 -11.77
N PHE A 128 -25.15 14.84 -11.95
CA PHE A 128 -23.85 15.08 -12.56
C PHE A 128 -23.93 15.29 -14.09
N GLU A 129 -25.13 15.36 -14.68
CA GLU A 129 -25.33 15.37 -16.14
C GLU A 129 -25.20 16.76 -16.80
N ASN A 130 -24.94 17.85 -16.08
CA ASN A 130 -24.63 19.14 -16.70
C ASN A 130 -23.55 19.94 -15.94
N PHE A 131 -22.63 19.28 -15.24
CA PHE A 131 -21.43 19.96 -14.75
C PHE A 131 -20.41 20.08 -15.89
N ASP A 132 -20.68 21.04 -16.78
CA ASP A 132 -19.70 21.52 -17.74
C ASP A 132 -18.53 22.13 -16.96
N VAL A 133 -17.44 21.35 -16.85
CA VAL A 133 -16.18 21.73 -16.17
C VAL A 133 -15.63 23.06 -16.73
N ALA A 134 -16.12 23.52 -17.88
CA ALA A 134 -15.74 24.76 -18.52
C ALA A 134 -16.57 26.01 -18.14
N ASN A 135 -17.85 25.90 -17.70
CA ASN A 135 -18.77 27.04 -17.86
C ASN A 135 -19.58 27.54 -16.63
N THR A 136 -19.48 26.94 -15.44
CA THR A 136 -20.18 27.46 -14.23
C THR A 136 -19.27 28.06 -13.15
N TRP A 137 -17.99 28.22 -13.45
CA TRP A 137 -17.08 28.95 -12.59
C TRP A 137 -16.74 30.26 -13.30
N SER A 138 -16.87 31.40 -12.63
CA SER A 138 -15.90 32.45 -12.88
C SER A 138 -14.56 31.77 -12.66
N THR A 139 -13.84 31.50 -13.76
CA THR A 139 -12.55 30.79 -13.74
C THR A 139 -11.79 31.31 -12.53
N PRO A 140 -11.58 30.50 -11.49
CA PRO A 140 -10.63 30.88 -10.46
C PRO A 140 -9.34 31.17 -11.24
N PRO A 141 -8.66 32.31 -10.99
CA PRO A 141 -7.49 32.67 -11.78
C PRO A 141 -6.61 31.43 -11.83
N ARG A 142 -6.31 30.97 -13.06
CA ARG A 142 -5.58 29.74 -13.32
C ARG A 142 -4.40 29.70 -12.35
N LEU A 143 -4.52 28.90 -11.30
CA LEU A 143 -3.40 28.64 -10.41
C LEU A 143 -2.38 27.96 -11.32
N THR A 144 -1.33 28.70 -11.65
CA THR A 144 -0.28 28.18 -12.51
C THR A 144 0.33 26.97 -11.79
N ARG A 145 0.96 26.06 -12.55
CA ARG A 145 1.79 25.01 -11.96
C ARG A 145 2.69 25.65 -10.89
N ASP A 146 3.28 26.80 -11.18
CA ASP A 146 4.14 27.53 -10.26
C ASP A 146 3.43 28.08 -9.01
N SER A 147 2.12 28.35 -9.05
CA SER A 147 1.32 28.78 -7.89
C SER A 147 0.92 27.62 -6.98
N ILE A 148 0.62 26.45 -7.55
CA ILE A 148 0.33 25.21 -6.79
C ILE A 148 1.63 24.64 -6.21
N TYR A 149 2.71 24.69 -7.00
CA TYR A 149 4.06 24.44 -6.52
C TYR A 149 4.47 25.51 -5.51
N ALA A 150 4.16 26.80 -5.63
CA ALA A 150 4.45 27.78 -4.57
C ALA A 150 3.58 27.57 -3.31
N ALA A 151 2.38 27.02 -3.42
CA ALA A 151 1.52 26.73 -2.26
C ALA A 151 1.89 25.43 -1.54
N ILE A 152 2.54 24.48 -2.22
CA ILE A 152 2.84 23.12 -1.71
C ILE A 152 4.34 22.83 -1.61
N SER A 153 5.14 23.47 -2.45
CA SER A 153 6.57 23.28 -2.62
C SER A 153 7.23 24.59 -3.07
N THR A 154 7.41 25.53 -2.17
CA THR A 154 8.51 26.43 -2.44
C THR A 154 9.80 25.69 -2.05
N THR A 155 10.28 24.91 -3.02
CA THR A 155 11.66 24.44 -3.14
C THR A 155 11.98 24.56 -4.62
N ASP A 156 12.74 25.59 -5.00
CA ASP A 156 13.46 25.54 -6.26
C ASP A 156 14.47 24.38 -6.17
N LEU A 157 14.13 23.26 -6.82
CA LEU A 157 14.91 22.03 -6.78
C LEU A 157 16.28 22.18 -7.45
N SER A 158 16.51 23.24 -8.23
CA SER A 158 17.83 23.50 -8.83
C SER A 158 18.84 24.03 -7.79
N GLY A 159 18.38 24.85 -6.84
CA GLY A 159 19.14 25.29 -5.66
C GLY A 159 19.10 24.33 -4.46
N PHE A 160 18.27 23.28 -4.53
CA PHE A 160 18.07 22.30 -3.46
C PHE A 160 19.28 21.40 -3.23
N LYS A 161 19.99 21.03 -4.31
CA LYS A 161 21.25 20.30 -4.20
C LYS A 161 22.30 21.14 -3.46
N GLN A 162 22.40 22.43 -3.80
CA GLN A 162 23.39 23.35 -3.25
C GLN A 162 23.15 23.61 -1.74
N ASN A 163 21.90 23.88 -1.34
CA ASN A 163 21.55 24.13 0.06
C ASN A 163 21.59 22.87 0.95
N ILE A 164 21.39 21.67 0.40
CA ILE A 164 21.59 20.41 1.13
C ILE A 164 23.08 20.25 1.50
N TYR A 165 24.02 20.62 0.62
CA TYR A 165 25.45 20.52 0.91
C TYR A 165 26.00 21.68 1.76
N GLU A 166 25.52 22.91 1.57
CA GLU A 166 26.12 24.12 2.16
C GLU A 166 25.53 24.52 3.53
N SER A 167 24.32 24.08 3.87
CA SER A 167 23.60 24.69 5.00
C SER A 167 24.17 24.39 6.38
N GLY A 168 24.84 23.26 6.65
CA GLY A 168 25.34 22.94 8.00
C GLY A 168 24.31 23.05 9.15
N ILE A 169 23.01 23.21 8.83
CA ILE A 169 21.95 23.58 9.75
C ILE A 169 21.30 22.29 10.24
N LEU A 170 21.78 21.86 11.40
CA LEU A 170 21.16 21.00 12.42
C LEU A 170 20.24 19.86 11.94
N SER A 171 20.89 18.71 11.72
CA SER A 171 20.45 17.35 12.06
C SER A 171 18.97 17.00 11.84
N THR A 172 18.53 16.87 10.60
CA THR A 172 17.68 15.73 10.28
C THR A 172 18.56 14.46 10.32
N PRO A 173 18.22 13.41 11.10
CA PRO A 173 17.98 12.15 10.43
C PRO A 173 19.14 11.48 9.72
N MET A 174 19.15 11.83 8.46
CA MET A 174 19.70 11.09 7.36
C MET A 174 21.01 11.67 6.87
N LYS A 175 21.36 12.89 7.29
CA LYS A 175 22.55 13.57 6.80
C LYS A 175 23.83 12.91 7.32
N GLU A 176 23.82 12.39 8.55
CA GLU A 176 25.00 11.82 9.21
C GLU A 176 25.36 10.39 8.74
N LEU A 177 24.50 9.71 7.98
CA LEU A 177 24.70 8.32 7.56
C LEU A 177 25.42 8.16 6.20
N SER A 178 25.61 9.26 5.46
CA SER A 178 26.12 9.20 4.06
C SER A 178 27.62 9.48 3.90
N SER A 179 28.36 9.75 4.98
CA SER A 179 29.80 10.04 4.89
C SER A 179 30.64 8.97 5.59
N SER A 180 30.85 7.84 4.92
CA SER A 180 31.96 6.93 5.21
C SER A 180 33.11 7.24 4.26
N SER A 181 34.10 8.02 4.71
CA SER A 181 35.51 7.85 4.33
C SER A 181 36.45 8.84 5.04
N ILE A 182 37.50 8.25 5.64
CA ILE A 182 38.85 8.78 5.94
C ILE A 182 39.07 9.39 7.34
N PHE A 183 39.83 8.62 8.12
CA PHE A 183 40.61 9.00 9.31
C PHE A 183 41.52 10.21 9.04
N HIS A 184 41.60 11.17 9.96
CA HIS A 184 42.79 11.39 10.80
C HIS A 184 42.62 12.59 11.76
N ASP A 185 43.14 12.37 12.96
CA ASP A 185 43.65 13.31 13.97
C ASP A 185 42.68 14.22 14.77
N SER A 186 42.51 13.81 16.02
CA SER A 186 42.09 14.62 17.17
C SER A 186 42.94 15.89 17.33
N PRO A 187 42.37 16.95 17.93
CA PRO A 187 42.84 17.28 19.27
C PRO A 187 41.71 17.50 20.29
N SER A 188 42.14 17.39 21.54
CA SER A 188 41.45 17.29 22.82
C SER A 188 40.54 18.48 23.21
N PRO A 189 39.66 18.27 24.22
CA PRO A 189 38.53 19.15 24.51
C PRO A 189 38.91 20.24 25.50
N ASN A 190 38.75 21.50 25.12
CA ASN A 190 38.59 22.62 26.06
C ASN A 190 38.18 23.89 25.32
N LYS A 191 36.87 24.14 25.26
CA LYS A 191 36.29 25.48 25.30
C LYS A 191 34.82 25.35 25.65
N LEU A 192 34.53 25.53 26.94
CA LEU A 192 33.23 25.91 27.45
C LEU A 192 32.72 27.11 26.65
N LEU A 193 31.78 26.87 25.71
CA LEU A 193 30.99 27.93 25.10
C LEU A 193 29.73 28.08 25.93
N GLN A 194 29.76 29.17 26.70
CA GLN A 194 28.70 29.71 27.53
C GLN A 194 27.36 29.70 26.80
N THR A 195 26.32 29.29 27.52
CA THR A 195 24.92 29.51 27.17
C THR A 195 24.68 30.99 26.84
N PRO A 196 24.14 31.34 25.65
CA PRO A 196 23.67 32.69 25.42
C PRO A 196 22.37 32.88 26.18
N THR A 197 22.42 33.80 27.14
CA THR A 197 21.28 34.35 27.86
C THR A 197 20.24 34.92 26.89
N HIS A 198 18.97 34.71 27.25
CA HIS A 198 17.81 35.43 26.73
C HIS A 198 18.12 36.94 26.63
N ASP A 199 18.34 37.48 25.43
CA ASP A 199 17.93 38.85 25.11
C ASP A 199 18.03 39.20 23.60
N ARG A 200 16.86 39.60 23.07
CA ARG A 200 16.63 40.55 21.95
C ARG A 200 17.25 40.28 20.57
N LEU A 201 16.55 39.46 19.78
CA LEU A 201 16.42 39.71 18.34
C LEU A 201 15.18 40.58 18.10
N LYS A 202 15.43 41.85 17.79
CA LYS A 202 14.42 42.85 17.42
C LYS A 202 13.68 42.41 16.15
N SER A 203 12.36 42.49 16.22
CA SER A 203 11.41 42.28 15.14
C SER A 203 11.76 43.11 13.90
N VAL A 204 11.98 42.44 12.77
CA VAL A 204 11.84 43.06 11.45
C VAL A 204 10.35 43.11 11.16
N THR A 205 9.80 44.33 11.19
CA THR A 205 8.39 44.66 10.97
C THR A 205 7.97 44.34 9.55
N TYR A 206 7.31 43.19 9.37
CA TYR A 206 6.25 43.08 8.38
C TYR A 206 5.06 43.90 8.88
N ALA A 207 4.42 44.65 7.98
CA ALA A 207 3.26 45.48 8.28
C ALA A 207 2.25 44.70 9.13
N SER A 208 2.14 45.16 10.37
CA SER A 208 1.61 44.44 11.50
C SER A 208 0.12 44.70 11.63
N HIS A 209 -0.74 43.86 11.06
CA HIS A 209 -2.03 43.57 11.67
C HIS A 209 -2.24 42.04 11.71
N ASN A 210 -2.14 41.51 12.93
CA ASN A 210 -2.67 40.22 13.41
C ASN A 210 -2.05 38.86 12.99
N VAL A 211 -1.17 38.70 12.00
CA VAL A 211 -0.65 37.38 11.57
C VAL A 211 -0.04 36.51 12.69
N SER A 212 0.56 37.11 13.73
CA SER A 212 1.14 36.41 14.89
C SER A 212 0.14 35.65 15.78
N LYS A 213 -1.17 35.80 15.55
CA LYS A 213 -2.22 35.03 16.23
C LYS A 213 -2.72 33.81 15.44
N LEU A 214 -2.26 33.63 14.19
CA LEU A 214 -2.65 32.46 13.40
C LEU A 214 -1.92 31.21 13.89
N ILE A 215 -2.63 30.10 13.89
CA ILE A 215 -2.05 28.78 14.09
C ILE A 215 -1.07 28.54 12.93
N PRO A 216 0.13 27.99 13.16
CA PRO A 216 1.12 27.73 12.09
C PRO A 216 0.53 26.98 10.90
N ALA A 217 -0.44 26.10 11.13
CA ALA A 217 -1.14 25.36 10.09
C ALA A 217 -1.85 26.24 9.04
N CYS A 218 -2.27 27.46 9.41
CA CYS A 218 -2.94 28.42 8.53
C CYS A 218 -1.97 29.30 7.74
N LEU A 219 -0.66 29.21 8.01
CA LEU A 219 0.36 30.03 7.37
C LEU A 219 0.95 29.32 6.15
N PRO A 220 1.28 30.07 5.08
CA PRO A 220 1.95 29.50 3.92
C PRO A 220 3.39 29.11 4.26
N THR A 221 3.95 28.19 3.50
CA THR A 221 5.37 27.83 3.62
C THR A 221 6.26 29.03 3.27
N PRO A 222 7.38 29.26 3.99
CA PRO A 222 8.30 30.34 3.66
C PRO A 222 8.87 30.24 2.25
N ASN A 223 8.91 31.34 1.51
CA ASN A 223 9.45 31.38 0.13
C ASN A 223 11.01 31.24 0.10
N PRO A 224 11.61 30.26 -0.61
CA PRO A 224 13.03 29.98 -0.85
C PRO A 224 13.74 31.08 -1.57
N SER A 225 13.05 31.76 -2.49
CA SER A 225 13.62 32.90 -3.20
C SER A 225 13.77 34.11 -2.28
N SER A 226 13.29 34.05 -1.03
CA SER A 226 13.47 35.12 -0.07
C SER A 226 14.91 35.15 0.48
N PRO A 227 15.54 36.33 0.60
CA PRO A 227 16.95 36.46 1.00
C PRO A 227 17.25 35.97 2.43
N ASN A 228 16.21 35.68 3.24
CA ASN A 228 16.32 35.14 4.61
C ASN A 228 15.58 33.80 4.76
N PHE A 229 15.43 33.03 3.68
CA PHE A 229 14.68 31.78 3.69
C PHE A 229 15.11 30.83 4.81
N ALA A 230 16.40 30.55 4.97
CA ALA A 230 16.89 29.57 5.94
C ALA A 230 16.48 29.92 7.39
N ALA A 231 16.59 31.19 7.78
CA ALA A 231 16.19 31.64 9.10
C ALA A 231 14.66 31.58 9.28
N ARG A 232 13.90 31.96 8.25
CA ARG A 232 12.42 31.91 8.27
C ARG A 232 11.89 30.49 8.30
N PHE A 233 12.46 29.60 7.49
CA PHE A 233 12.15 28.18 7.47
C PHE A 233 12.40 27.54 8.83
N ARG A 234 13.57 27.81 9.45
CA ARG A 234 13.87 27.32 10.79
C ARG A 234 12.87 27.81 11.83
N ALA A 235 12.54 29.10 11.82
CA ALA A 235 11.57 29.67 12.76
C ALA A 235 10.16 29.08 12.57
N ASP A 236 9.78 28.78 11.33
CA ASP A 236 8.51 28.16 10.97
C ASP A 236 8.44 26.68 11.40
N VAL A 237 9.50 25.90 11.17
CA VAL A 237 9.61 24.52 11.66
C VAL A 237 9.49 24.47 13.18
N VAL A 238 10.18 25.36 13.91
CA VAL A 238 10.06 25.42 15.38
C VAL A 238 8.61 25.67 15.80
N GLN A 239 7.94 26.65 15.21
CA GLN A 239 6.53 26.94 15.51
C GLN A 239 5.61 25.75 15.21
N LEU A 240 5.82 25.06 14.08
CA LEU A 240 5.05 23.88 13.71
C LEU A 240 5.27 22.73 14.71
N VAL A 241 6.52 22.48 15.10
CA VAL A 241 6.86 21.40 16.02
C VAL A 241 6.27 21.67 17.40
N GLU A 242 6.38 22.90 17.89
CA GLU A 242 5.82 23.31 19.17
C GLU A 242 4.28 23.21 19.20
N ALA A 243 3.63 23.59 18.09
CA ALA A 243 2.19 23.57 17.99
C ALA A 243 1.61 22.15 17.81
N ASN A 244 2.25 21.32 16.96
CA ASN A 244 1.65 20.09 16.45
C ASN A 244 2.35 18.79 16.89
N ASN A 245 3.64 18.84 17.21
CA ASN A 245 4.45 17.63 17.45
C ASN A 245 4.93 17.45 18.90
N ILE A 246 4.64 18.39 19.80
CA ILE A 246 4.81 18.20 21.25
C ILE A 246 3.64 17.41 21.82
N HIS A 247 3.95 16.27 22.45
CA HIS A 247 2.97 15.42 23.07
C HIS A 247 2.35 16.07 24.30
N LYS A 248 1.02 16.22 24.29
CA LYS A 248 0.21 16.61 25.43
C LYS A 248 -0.64 15.43 25.85
N HIS A 249 -0.65 15.10 27.15
CA HIS A 249 -1.47 14.01 27.63
C HIS A 249 -2.96 14.29 27.38
N SER A 250 -3.64 13.28 26.83
CA SER A 250 -5.09 13.21 26.66
C SER A 250 -5.58 11.86 27.16
N ASP A 251 -6.89 11.66 27.25
CA ASP A 251 -7.47 10.40 27.74
C ASP A 251 -7.00 9.19 26.92
N THR A 252 -6.69 9.38 25.63
CA THR A 252 -6.15 8.33 24.76
C THR A 252 -4.79 7.79 25.23
N CYS A 253 -4.02 8.59 25.98
CA CYS A 253 -2.74 8.17 26.57
C CYS A 253 -2.93 7.05 27.58
N TYR A 254 -4.10 6.99 28.21
CA TYR A 254 -4.39 6.07 29.31
C TYR A 254 -5.50 5.09 28.96
N LYS A 255 -5.85 4.96 27.67
CA LYS A 255 -6.91 4.06 27.18
C LYS A 255 -6.78 2.61 27.68
N TYR A 256 -5.55 2.12 27.83
CA TYR A 256 -5.27 0.74 28.29
C TYR A 256 -4.83 0.67 29.75
N TRP A 257 -4.75 1.81 30.43
CA TRP A 257 -4.41 1.82 31.85
C TRP A 257 -5.65 1.39 32.64
N ASN A 258 -5.45 0.42 33.53
CA ASN A 258 -6.48 -0.09 34.41
C ASN A 258 -6.01 0.05 35.86
N ALA A 259 -6.68 0.93 36.61
CA ALA A 259 -6.39 1.17 38.02
C ALA A 259 -6.45 -0.11 38.88
N ASN A 260 -7.29 -1.08 38.50
CA ASN A 260 -7.52 -2.32 39.24
C ASN A 260 -6.41 -3.37 39.05
N ARG A 261 -5.50 -3.17 38.09
CA ARG A 261 -4.35 -4.08 37.87
C ARG A 261 -3.11 -3.73 38.68
N GLY A 262 -3.15 -2.61 39.43
CA GLY A 262 -1.98 -2.11 40.16
C GLY A 262 -0.87 -1.54 39.26
N ASP A 263 -1.11 -1.43 37.95
CA ASP A 263 -0.13 -0.95 36.97
C ASP A 263 0.11 0.55 37.13
N LYS A 264 1.39 0.96 37.08
CA LYS A 264 1.77 2.36 37.04
C LYS A 264 1.13 3.05 35.83
N LYS A 265 0.53 4.22 36.05
CA LYS A 265 -0.06 5.05 34.99
C LYS A 265 1.02 5.43 33.97
N SER A 266 1.10 4.66 32.89
CA SER A 266 2.09 4.83 31.83
C SER A 266 1.41 5.35 30.56
N CYS A 267 2.11 6.24 29.86
CA CYS A 267 1.60 6.78 28.62
C CYS A 267 1.70 5.73 27.51
N ARG A 268 0.59 5.44 26.84
CA ARG A 268 0.54 4.57 25.64
C ARG A 268 1.56 4.98 24.58
N MET A 269 1.81 6.27 24.41
CA MET A 269 2.78 6.82 23.44
C MET A 269 4.24 6.76 23.94
N ARG A 270 4.48 6.14 25.11
CA ARG A 270 5.79 5.98 25.75
C ARG A 270 6.50 7.30 26.03
N MET A 271 5.75 8.28 26.51
CA MET A 271 6.27 9.58 26.97
C MET A 271 6.45 9.59 28.49
N PRO A 272 7.51 10.24 29.04
CA PRO A 272 8.61 10.89 28.31
C PRO A 272 9.57 9.88 27.66
N ARG A 273 10.12 10.22 26.48
CA ARG A 273 11.13 9.39 25.79
C ARG A 273 12.53 9.66 26.32
N LYS A 274 13.42 8.66 26.23
CA LYS A 274 14.84 8.80 26.60
C LYS A 274 15.52 9.86 25.72
N LEU A 275 16.24 10.79 26.35
CA LEU A 275 17.09 11.76 25.64
C LEU A 275 18.31 11.06 25.05
N ILE A 276 18.68 11.47 23.84
CA ILE A 276 19.80 10.89 23.09
C ILE A 276 20.63 12.07 22.57
N PRO A 277 21.87 12.28 23.02
CA PRO A 277 22.63 13.48 22.69
C PRO A 277 23.13 13.48 21.24
N VAL A 278 23.41 12.31 20.66
CA VAL A 278 23.98 12.14 19.32
C VAL A 278 23.35 10.92 18.66
N SER A 279 23.14 10.97 17.35
CA SER A 279 22.65 9.83 16.58
C SER A 279 23.69 8.71 16.59
N THR A 280 23.30 7.49 16.97
CA THR A 280 24.23 6.35 17.01
C THR A 280 23.59 5.12 16.37
N ILE A 281 24.45 4.26 15.82
CA ILE A 281 24.07 2.93 15.34
C ILE A 281 24.73 1.94 16.28
N ASP A 282 23.94 1.02 16.81
CA ASP A 282 24.48 -0.12 17.53
C ASP A 282 25.12 -1.10 16.52
N PRO A 283 26.44 -1.37 16.58
CA PRO A 283 27.12 -2.22 15.62
C PRO A 283 26.67 -3.69 15.69
N ASP A 284 26.18 -4.15 16.84
CA ASP A 284 25.81 -5.56 17.04
C ASP A 284 24.36 -5.83 16.62
N THR A 285 23.46 -4.88 16.90
CA THR A 285 22.02 -5.03 16.61
C THR A 285 21.57 -4.31 15.35
N GLY A 286 22.35 -3.36 14.84
CA GLY A 286 21.96 -2.44 13.78
C GLY A 286 20.91 -1.41 14.21
N HIS A 287 20.57 -1.33 15.49
CA HIS A 287 19.53 -0.41 15.97
C HIS A 287 20.01 1.05 15.90
N ILE A 288 19.22 1.89 15.22
CA ILE A 288 19.50 3.31 15.05
C ILE A 288 18.82 4.12 16.16
N SER A 289 19.63 4.74 17.01
CA SER A 289 19.19 5.68 18.04
C SER A 289 19.34 7.10 17.53
N MET A 290 18.23 7.75 17.19
CA MET A 290 18.28 9.15 16.72
C MET A 290 18.48 10.14 17.87
N ARG A 291 19.28 11.19 17.63
CA ARG A 291 19.41 12.32 18.55
C ARG A 291 18.03 12.86 18.93
N ARG A 292 17.82 13.07 20.23
CA ARG A 292 16.61 13.61 20.83
C ARG A 292 17.00 14.59 21.93
N SER A 293 16.68 15.86 21.70
CA SER A 293 16.93 16.97 22.65
C SER A 293 15.77 17.24 23.60
N ASP A 294 14.56 16.81 23.25
CA ASP A 294 13.36 16.98 24.09
C ASP A 294 12.61 15.64 24.23
N PRO A 295 12.20 15.25 25.44
CA PRO A 295 11.59 13.94 25.67
C PRO A 295 10.10 13.87 25.26
N TRP A 296 9.45 14.99 24.96
CA TRP A 296 8.03 15.10 24.63
C TRP A 296 7.76 15.30 23.13
N ILE A 297 8.81 15.53 22.33
CA ILE A 297 8.69 15.72 20.89
C ILE A 297 8.54 14.36 20.17
N ASN A 298 7.52 14.27 19.32
CA ASN A 298 7.37 13.17 18.36
C ASN A 298 8.40 13.27 17.24
N SER A 299 8.76 12.13 16.65
CA SER A 299 9.76 12.11 15.58
C SER A 299 9.21 12.80 14.33
N PHE A 300 9.94 13.74 13.75
CA PHE A 300 9.51 14.48 12.57
C PHE A 300 10.62 14.63 11.54
N ASN A 301 10.25 14.94 10.30
CA ASN A 301 11.14 15.41 9.26
C ASN A 301 10.79 16.87 8.97
N GLU A 302 11.79 17.75 8.98
CA GLU A 302 11.62 19.20 8.86
C GLU A 302 10.95 19.64 7.55
N TYR A 303 11.19 18.91 6.46
CA TYR A 303 10.57 19.20 5.17
C TYR A 303 9.13 18.69 5.14
N LEU A 304 8.91 17.45 5.54
CA LEU A 304 7.57 16.84 5.50
C LEU A 304 6.58 17.53 6.46
N ILE A 305 7.02 17.94 7.65
CA ILE A 305 6.16 18.69 8.58
C ILE A 305 5.80 20.07 8.02
N THR A 306 6.73 20.70 7.28
CA THR A 306 6.51 21.98 6.62
C THR A 306 5.54 21.86 5.45
N ALA A 307 5.60 20.77 4.68
CA ALA A 307 4.64 20.52 3.61
C ALA A 307 3.25 20.14 4.16
N CYS A 308 3.17 19.32 5.22
CA CYS A 308 1.91 18.90 5.80
C CYS A 308 1.23 19.98 6.65
N ARG A 309 2.02 20.92 7.20
CA ARG A 309 1.58 21.96 8.16
C ARG A 309 0.89 21.39 9.42
N SER A 310 1.12 20.12 9.74
CA SER A 310 0.36 19.38 10.73
C SER A 310 1.18 18.28 11.39
N ASN A 311 0.59 17.60 12.38
CA ASN A 311 1.27 16.52 13.10
C ASN A 311 1.68 15.38 12.16
N MET A 312 2.95 15.01 12.22
CA MET A 312 3.51 13.85 11.53
C MET A 312 4.34 13.00 12.47
N ASP A 313 4.47 11.71 12.15
CA ASP A 313 5.40 10.80 12.84
C ASP A 313 6.20 10.02 11.80
N ILE A 314 7.53 10.01 11.95
CA ILE A 314 8.45 9.23 11.12
C ILE A 314 9.28 8.29 11.99
N LYS A 315 9.39 7.04 11.58
CA LYS A 315 10.18 6.01 12.26
C LYS A 315 11.08 5.31 11.27
N LEU A 316 12.35 5.18 11.65
CA LEU A 316 13.27 4.28 10.97
C LEU A 316 12.94 2.85 11.41
N ILE A 317 12.83 1.97 10.43
CA ILE A 317 12.58 0.56 10.60
C ILE A 317 13.84 -0.15 10.11
N TRP A 318 14.57 -0.76 11.02
CA TRP A 318 15.74 -1.56 10.68
C TRP A 318 15.65 -2.93 11.34
N SER A 319 16.60 -3.82 11.06
CA SER A 319 16.55 -5.21 11.51
C SER A 319 16.29 -5.36 13.01
N GLY A 320 15.62 -6.45 13.39
CA GLY A 320 15.38 -6.79 14.80
C GLY A 320 13.90 -6.74 15.19
N SER A 321 13.64 -6.60 16.50
CA SER A 321 12.29 -6.63 17.10
C SER A 321 11.37 -5.51 16.61
N ASP A 322 11.93 -4.34 16.31
CA ASP A 322 11.16 -3.15 15.94
C ASP A 322 10.55 -3.29 14.54
N ALA A 323 11.29 -3.87 13.59
CA ALA A 323 10.75 -4.24 12.29
C ALA A 323 9.64 -5.32 12.40
N LYS A 324 9.75 -6.30 13.31
CA LYS A 324 8.68 -7.30 13.55
C LYS A 324 7.41 -6.63 14.04
N ALA A 325 7.53 -5.87 15.11
CA ALA A 325 6.41 -5.17 15.72
C ALA A 325 5.76 -4.20 14.74
N LEU A 326 6.54 -3.55 13.88
CA LEU A 326 6.04 -2.54 12.97
C LEU A 326 5.44 -3.11 11.68
N VAL A 327 5.97 -4.21 11.12
CA VAL A 327 5.31 -4.91 10.00
C VAL A 327 3.96 -5.48 10.45
N TYR A 328 3.93 -6.08 11.64
CA TYR A 328 2.68 -6.53 12.25
C TYR A 328 1.74 -5.33 12.50
N TYR A 329 2.25 -4.25 13.10
CA TYR A 329 1.48 -3.05 13.31
C TYR A 329 0.93 -2.47 12.02
N ILE A 330 1.72 -2.33 10.94
CA ILE A 330 1.29 -1.78 9.65
C ILE A 330 0.20 -2.67 9.04
N THR A 331 0.42 -3.99 9.04
CA THR A 331 -0.55 -4.94 8.48
C THR A 331 -1.85 -5.01 9.28
N ASP A 332 -1.79 -4.90 10.60
CA ASP A 332 -2.96 -4.76 11.48
C ASP A 332 -3.61 -3.38 11.35
N TYR A 333 -2.82 -2.32 11.23
CA TYR A 333 -3.28 -0.94 11.12
C TYR A 333 -4.11 -0.74 9.86
N VAL A 334 -3.64 -1.29 8.74
CA VAL A 334 -4.37 -1.29 7.46
C VAL A 334 -5.65 -2.15 7.54
N THR A 335 -5.68 -3.14 8.44
CA THR A 335 -6.82 -4.06 8.58
C THR A 335 -7.77 -3.76 9.73
N LYS A 336 -7.54 -2.69 10.50
CA LYS A 336 -8.45 -2.26 11.58
C LYS A 336 -9.89 -2.22 11.08
N MET A 337 -10.74 -3.00 11.72
CA MET A 337 -12.18 -2.99 11.44
C MET A 337 -12.75 -1.62 11.81
N SER A 338 -13.55 -1.03 10.92
CA SER A 338 -14.24 0.24 11.15
C SER A 338 -15.43 0.08 12.09
N LEU A 339 -16.06 -1.09 12.15
CA LEU A 339 -17.19 -1.30 13.07
C LEU A 339 -16.69 -1.68 14.46
N SER A 340 -17.23 -0.99 15.46
CA SER A 340 -17.06 -1.41 16.84
C SER A 340 -17.87 -2.69 17.10
N PHE A 341 -17.50 -3.41 18.17
CA PHE A 341 -18.22 -4.61 18.58
C PHE A 341 -19.71 -4.32 18.89
N HIS A 342 -20.00 -3.16 19.47
CA HIS A 342 -21.35 -2.75 19.83
C HIS A 342 -22.24 -2.53 18.60
N ASP A 343 -21.70 -1.91 17.55
CA ASP A 343 -22.43 -1.69 16.29
C ASP A 343 -22.68 -3.02 15.59
N THR A 344 -21.67 -3.90 15.56
CA THR A 344 -21.79 -5.25 15.00
C THR A 344 -22.88 -6.05 15.72
N PHE A 345 -22.92 -5.97 17.04
CA PHE A 345 -23.92 -6.66 17.85
C PHE A 345 -25.34 -6.13 17.60
N ALA A 346 -25.52 -4.80 17.57
CA ALA A 346 -26.82 -4.18 17.30
C ALA A 346 -27.36 -4.55 15.90
N LEU A 347 -26.48 -4.57 14.89
CA LEU A 347 -26.83 -4.97 13.52
C LEU A 347 -27.20 -6.46 13.43
N VAL A 348 -26.46 -7.33 14.12
CA VAL A 348 -26.81 -8.76 14.23
C VAL A 348 -28.16 -8.94 14.93
N GLN A 349 -28.40 -8.23 16.04
CA GLN A 349 -29.70 -8.28 16.73
C GLN A 349 -30.85 -7.84 15.82
N LYS A 350 -30.69 -6.75 15.05
CA LYS A 350 -31.67 -6.29 14.05
C LYS A 350 -31.95 -7.35 12.99
N SER A 351 -30.91 -8.02 12.49
CA SER A 351 -31.05 -9.08 11.48
C SER A 351 -31.76 -10.33 12.03
N ILE A 352 -31.52 -10.70 13.29
CA ILE A 352 -32.21 -11.80 13.98
C ILE A 352 -33.69 -11.45 14.18
N THR A 353 -34.00 -10.24 14.63
CA THR A 353 -35.39 -9.78 14.80
C THR A 353 -36.12 -9.80 13.46
N SER A 354 -35.51 -9.29 12.39
CA SER A 354 -36.07 -9.32 11.03
C SER A 354 -36.35 -10.75 10.53
N LEU A 355 -35.51 -11.74 10.87
CA LEU A 355 -35.75 -13.15 10.57
C LEU A 355 -36.93 -13.73 11.34
N LYS A 356 -37.06 -13.39 12.63
CA LYS A 356 -38.20 -13.80 13.45
C LYS A 356 -39.51 -13.17 12.97
N THR A 357 -39.47 -11.96 12.40
CA THR A 357 -40.65 -11.30 11.84
C THR A 357 -41.02 -11.83 10.45
N ALA A 358 -40.03 -12.29 9.67
CA ALA A 358 -40.25 -12.85 8.34
C ALA A 358 -40.70 -14.33 8.32
N SER A 359 -40.78 -15.00 9.48
CA SER A 359 -41.10 -16.43 9.61
C SER A 359 -42.58 -16.78 9.43
N ASN A 360 -43.30 -16.10 8.53
CA ASN A 360 -44.65 -16.50 8.09
C ASN A 360 -44.62 -17.39 6.83
N GLN A 361 -43.50 -18.06 6.53
CA GLN A 361 -43.38 -18.94 5.35
C GLN A 361 -42.89 -20.35 5.72
N THR A 362 -43.77 -21.31 5.43
CA THR A 362 -43.64 -22.78 5.27
C THR A 362 -42.42 -23.49 5.87
N ASP A 363 -42.71 -24.38 6.82
CA ASP A 363 -41.81 -25.09 7.72
C ASP A 363 -41.02 -26.27 7.10
N THR A 364 -40.54 -26.14 5.85
CA THR A 364 -39.83 -27.22 5.13
C THR A 364 -38.32 -27.02 4.99
N GLU A 365 -37.75 -25.93 5.51
CA GLU A 365 -36.32 -25.66 5.39
C GLU A 365 -35.48 -26.32 6.49
N SER A 366 -34.38 -26.97 6.09
CA SER A 366 -33.43 -27.63 7.00
C SER A 366 -32.75 -26.62 7.94
N ALA A 367 -32.32 -27.09 9.11
CA ALA A 367 -31.60 -26.26 10.09
C ALA A 367 -30.31 -25.64 9.51
N ILE A 368 -29.66 -26.31 8.56
CA ILE A 368 -28.46 -25.82 7.87
C ILE A 368 -28.84 -24.62 7.00
N GLU A 369 -29.92 -24.70 6.23
CA GLU A 369 -30.33 -23.62 5.32
C GLU A 369 -30.83 -22.39 6.08
N LYS A 370 -31.59 -22.61 7.18
CA LYS A 370 -31.97 -21.55 8.12
C LYS A 370 -30.74 -20.84 8.70
N SER A 371 -29.69 -21.59 9.04
CA SER A 371 -28.42 -21.05 9.55
C SER A 371 -27.65 -20.27 8.48
N ARG A 372 -27.57 -20.78 7.24
CA ARG A 372 -26.94 -20.07 6.11
C ARG A 372 -27.64 -18.75 5.83
N LYS A 373 -28.97 -18.74 5.80
CA LYS A 373 -29.76 -17.51 5.60
C LYS A 373 -29.57 -16.50 6.71
N LEU A 374 -29.48 -16.95 7.97
CA LEU A 374 -29.18 -16.08 9.10
C LEU A 374 -27.81 -15.41 8.92
N VAL A 375 -26.76 -16.19 8.65
CA VAL A 375 -25.40 -15.66 8.41
C VAL A 375 -25.40 -14.70 7.23
N LEU A 376 -26.06 -15.05 6.12
CA LEU A 376 -26.13 -14.21 4.93
C LEU A 376 -26.85 -12.88 5.20
N ARG A 377 -27.96 -12.90 5.95
CA ARG A 377 -28.69 -11.68 6.34
C ARG A 377 -27.90 -10.82 7.34
N CYS A 378 -27.25 -11.43 8.33
CA CYS A 378 -26.33 -10.73 9.22
C CYS A 378 -25.25 -10.02 8.40
N TYR A 379 -24.61 -10.75 7.48
CA TYR A 379 -23.58 -10.21 6.60
C TYR A 379 -24.08 -9.08 5.71
N ASN A 380 -25.22 -9.27 5.03
CA ASN A 380 -25.80 -8.25 4.15
C ASN A 380 -26.24 -7.00 4.94
N THR A 381 -26.75 -7.16 6.17
CA THR A 381 -27.11 -6.04 7.04
C THR A 381 -25.86 -5.29 7.50
N LEU A 382 -24.81 -6.00 7.92
CA LEU A 382 -23.52 -5.42 8.29
C LEU A 382 -22.85 -4.70 7.11
N ALA A 383 -22.98 -5.23 5.89
CA ALA A 383 -22.37 -4.67 4.69
C ALA A 383 -23.18 -3.51 4.07
N SER A 384 -24.48 -3.41 4.34
CA SER A 384 -25.37 -2.33 3.87
C SER A 384 -25.37 -1.13 4.82
N GLN A 385 -25.38 -1.37 6.13
CA GLN A 385 -25.40 -0.32 7.16
C GLN A 385 -23.99 0.09 7.60
N GLN A 386 -22.99 -0.11 6.74
CA GLN A 386 -21.65 0.41 6.99
C GLN A 386 -21.63 1.91 6.66
N GLU A 387 -21.45 2.71 7.69
CA GLU A 387 -21.17 4.14 7.60
C GLU A 387 -19.80 4.40 6.93
N LEU A 388 -19.78 5.32 5.97
CA LEU A 388 -18.59 5.78 5.25
C LEU A 388 -18.51 7.30 5.32
N SER A 389 -17.31 7.86 5.53
CA SER A 389 -17.16 9.31 5.57
C SER A 389 -17.50 9.93 4.20
N GLY A 390 -18.17 11.09 4.18
CA GLY A 390 -18.46 11.81 2.93
C GLY A 390 -17.22 12.06 2.06
N VAL A 391 -16.07 12.28 2.68
CA VAL A 391 -14.77 12.44 1.98
C VAL A 391 -14.34 11.14 1.27
N GLN A 392 -14.59 9.98 1.89
CA GLN A 392 -14.31 8.68 1.28
C GLN A 392 -15.19 8.44 0.06
N VAL A 393 -16.47 8.76 0.18
CA VAL A 393 -17.44 8.65 -0.92
C VAL A 393 -17.02 9.56 -2.07
N ALA A 394 -16.71 10.83 -1.77
CA ALA A 394 -16.23 11.78 -2.77
C ALA A 394 -14.96 11.29 -3.47
N SER A 395 -13.97 10.81 -2.72
CA SER A 395 -12.72 10.26 -3.29
C SER A 395 -13.00 9.09 -4.24
N TYR A 396 -13.90 8.18 -3.86
CA TYR A 396 -14.30 7.05 -4.69
C TYR A 396 -15.01 7.48 -5.98
N LEU A 397 -15.96 8.43 -5.88
CA LEU A 397 -16.68 8.96 -7.03
C LEU A 397 -15.76 9.73 -8.00
N MET A 398 -14.73 10.38 -7.46
CA MET A 398 -13.68 11.05 -8.25
C MET A 398 -12.66 10.06 -8.86
N ASN A 399 -12.84 8.75 -8.65
CA ASN A 399 -11.95 7.69 -9.10
C ASN A 399 -10.50 7.84 -8.57
N TRP A 400 -10.36 8.37 -7.35
CA TRP A 400 -9.09 8.35 -6.64
C TRP A 400 -8.95 7.06 -5.82
N ASN A 401 -7.74 6.50 -5.81
CA ASN A 401 -7.46 5.26 -5.09
C ASN A 401 -7.44 5.49 -3.56
N ASP A 402 -7.75 4.43 -2.82
CA ASP A 402 -7.64 4.38 -1.35
C ASP A 402 -6.20 4.12 -0.85
N HIS A 403 -5.25 4.03 -1.78
CA HIS A 403 -3.83 3.79 -1.53
C HIS A 403 -2.98 4.39 -2.66
N TYR A 404 -1.71 4.62 -2.34
CA TYR A 404 -0.69 5.11 -3.25
C TYR A 404 0.46 4.09 -3.29
N THR A 405 0.97 3.77 -4.47
CA THR A 405 2.06 2.80 -4.64
C THR A 405 2.90 3.18 -5.85
N THR A 406 4.21 2.94 -5.80
CA THR A 406 5.11 3.09 -6.95
C THR A 406 4.94 1.97 -7.98
N HIS A 407 4.61 0.76 -7.51
CA HIS A 407 4.56 -0.43 -8.35
C HIS A 407 3.14 -0.74 -8.78
N LYS A 408 2.99 -1.20 -10.03
CA LYS A 408 1.78 -1.87 -10.50
C LYS A 408 1.79 -3.31 -10.00
N LEU A 409 0.62 -3.82 -9.65
CA LEU A 409 0.46 -5.11 -9.00
C LEU A 409 -0.51 -5.95 -9.84
N GLU A 410 -0.20 -7.24 -10.03
CA GLU A 410 -0.99 -8.16 -10.86
C GLU A 410 -1.40 -9.42 -10.08
N GLY A 411 -2.61 -9.93 -10.28
CA GLY A 411 -3.13 -11.03 -9.47
C GLY A 411 -2.65 -12.41 -9.92
N LEU A 412 -2.19 -13.24 -8.97
CA LEU A 412 -1.87 -14.66 -9.20
C LEU A 412 -2.54 -15.55 -8.14
N PHE A 413 -3.47 -16.40 -8.58
CA PHE A 413 -4.20 -17.33 -7.71
C PHE A 413 -3.46 -18.66 -7.59
N LEU A 414 -2.37 -18.64 -6.82
CA LEU A 414 -1.42 -19.75 -6.70
C LEU A 414 -2.08 -21.07 -6.26
N ILE A 415 -3.05 -21.00 -5.33
CA ILE A 415 -3.69 -22.19 -4.76
C ILE A 415 -4.40 -23.06 -5.80
N GLN A 416 -5.00 -22.45 -6.83
CA GLN A 416 -5.69 -23.19 -7.90
C GLN A 416 -4.67 -23.97 -8.74
N ILE A 417 -3.50 -23.37 -8.98
CA ILE A 417 -2.42 -23.98 -9.74
C ILE A 417 -1.78 -25.12 -8.94
N GLU A 418 -1.48 -24.89 -7.66
CA GLU A 418 -0.96 -25.92 -6.75
C GLU A 418 -1.88 -27.15 -6.67
N ARG A 419 -3.19 -26.93 -6.50
CA ARG A 419 -4.18 -28.02 -6.43
C ARG A 419 -4.20 -28.82 -7.72
N TYR A 420 -4.25 -28.15 -8.87
CA TYR A 420 -4.19 -28.82 -10.17
C TYR A 420 -2.93 -29.68 -10.31
N LEU A 421 -1.76 -29.13 -9.99
CA LEU A 421 -0.48 -29.85 -10.09
C LEU A 421 -0.45 -31.06 -9.15
N GLN A 422 -0.91 -30.91 -7.90
CA GLN A 422 -1.01 -32.02 -6.96
C GLN A 422 -1.94 -33.12 -7.47
N THR A 423 -3.11 -32.77 -7.98
CA THR A 423 -4.06 -33.74 -8.53
C THR A 423 -3.48 -34.47 -9.75
N GLN A 424 -2.76 -33.76 -10.64
CA GLN A 424 -2.09 -34.41 -11.78
C GLN A 424 -0.98 -35.37 -11.33
N LEU A 425 -0.18 -34.99 -10.33
CA LEU A 425 0.85 -35.87 -9.77
C LEU A 425 0.22 -37.13 -9.16
N ASN A 426 -0.86 -36.98 -8.39
CA ASN A 426 -1.57 -38.09 -7.79
C ASN A 426 -2.15 -39.03 -8.85
N LYS A 427 -2.73 -38.49 -9.95
CA LYS A 427 -3.20 -39.28 -11.09
C LYS A 427 -2.09 -40.10 -11.74
N MET A 428 -0.90 -39.51 -11.92
CA MET A 428 0.27 -40.23 -12.45
C MET A 428 0.72 -41.36 -11.51
N ARG A 429 0.76 -41.10 -10.19
CA ARG A 429 1.10 -42.10 -9.17
C ARG A 429 0.09 -43.26 -9.16
N THR A 430 -1.21 -42.98 -9.22
CA THR A 430 -2.26 -44.00 -9.26
C THR A 430 -2.20 -44.84 -10.54
N LYS A 431 -1.97 -44.20 -11.70
CA LYS A 431 -1.86 -44.92 -12.98
C LYS A 431 -0.71 -45.92 -12.95
N GLN A 432 0.44 -45.54 -12.40
CA GLN A 432 1.58 -46.45 -12.29
C GLN A 432 1.35 -47.58 -11.28
N LYS A 433 0.69 -47.31 -10.14
CA LYS A 433 0.29 -48.36 -9.19
C LYS A 433 -0.63 -49.38 -9.85
N LEU A 434 -1.57 -48.94 -10.68
CA LEU A 434 -2.45 -49.81 -11.47
C LEU A 434 -1.68 -50.60 -12.54
N GLU A 435 -0.66 -50.02 -13.16
CA GLU A 435 0.20 -50.70 -14.14
C GLU A 435 1.18 -51.70 -13.49
N HIS A 436 1.63 -51.45 -12.26
CA HIS A 436 2.50 -52.37 -11.49
C HIS A 436 1.72 -53.44 -10.71
N SER A 437 0.46 -53.20 -10.36
CA SER A 437 -0.43 -54.17 -9.69
C SER A 437 -0.86 -55.33 -10.60
N VAL A 438 -0.48 -55.35 -11.87
CA VAL A 438 -0.66 -56.51 -12.75
C VAL A 438 0.42 -57.58 -12.50
N HIS A 439 1.48 -57.29 -11.72
CA HIS A 439 2.59 -58.23 -11.56
C HIS A 439 3.11 -58.57 -10.15
N ASP A 440 2.57 -58.04 -9.06
CA ASP A 440 2.81 -58.67 -7.75
C ASP A 440 1.73 -58.32 -6.72
N VAL A 441 1.20 -59.35 -6.07
CA VAL A 441 0.35 -59.25 -4.88
C VAL A 441 1.27 -59.47 -3.69
N THR A 442 1.68 -58.40 -3.02
CA THR A 442 1.98 -58.44 -1.58
C THR A 442 1.62 -57.11 -0.93
N ASP A 443 1.04 -57.28 0.26
CA ASP A 443 0.50 -56.29 1.18
C ASP A 443 1.57 -55.36 1.79
N ASP A 444 1.08 -54.30 2.43
CA ASP A 444 1.78 -53.32 3.28
C ASP A 444 2.60 -52.21 2.60
N ASP A 445 2.01 -51.00 2.55
CA ASP A 445 2.62 -49.79 3.15
C ASP A 445 1.62 -48.61 3.16
N VAL A 446 1.13 -48.32 4.37
CA VAL A 446 0.31 -47.16 4.71
C VAL A 446 1.21 -45.93 4.80
N TYR A 447 1.14 -45.04 3.81
CA TYR A 447 1.64 -43.68 3.93
C TYR A 447 0.51 -42.75 4.35
N ASP A 448 0.77 -42.02 5.45
CA ASP A 448 -0.10 -41.08 6.13
C ASP A 448 -0.88 -40.16 5.18
N ASN A 449 -2.19 -40.14 5.40
CA ASN A 449 -3.11 -39.16 4.85
C ASN A 449 -2.84 -37.80 5.49
N GLU A 450 -2.02 -36.96 4.84
CA GLU A 450 -2.09 -35.52 5.08
C GLU A 450 -3.42 -34.97 4.56
N GLU A 451 -4.26 -34.51 5.49
CA GLU A 451 -5.43 -33.64 5.34
C GLU A 451 -6.19 -33.76 4.01
N THR A 452 -7.08 -34.74 3.94
CA THR A 452 -8.31 -34.61 3.15
C THR A 452 -9.08 -33.41 3.65
N ILE A 453 -8.92 -32.27 2.99
CA ILE A 453 -9.93 -31.21 3.02
C ILE A 453 -11.17 -31.82 2.38
N ASP A 454 -12.15 -32.15 3.23
CA ASP A 454 -13.47 -32.65 2.87
C ASP A 454 -14.06 -31.95 1.63
N GLY A 455 -14.58 -32.76 0.71
CA GLY A 455 -15.41 -32.33 -0.40
C GLY A 455 -15.09 -33.07 -1.69
N ASP A 456 -15.76 -34.20 -1.86
CA ASP A 456 -16.12 -34.85 -3.13
C ASP A 456 -15.97 -33.94 -4.38
N ASP A 457 -14.81 -34.01 -5.05
CA ASP A 457 -14.66 -33.41 -6.37
C ASP A 457 -13.55 -34.12 -7.17
N ASN A 458 -13.84 -35.34 -7.62
CA ASN A 458 -13.08 -35.97 -8.71
C ASN A 458 -13.26 -35.23 -10.05
N ASN A 459 -14.08 -34.17 -10.08
CA ASN A 459 -14.24 -33.29 -11.22
C ASN A 459 -13.30 -32.09 -11.05
N VAL A 460 -12.16 -32.10 -11.75
CA VAL A 460 -11.33 -30.91 -11.86
C VAL A 460 -12.01 -29.97 -12.86
N GLU A 461 -13.09 -29.32 -12.45
CA GLU A 461 -13.70 -28.26 -13.26
C GLU A 461 -12.64 -27.17 -13.50
N GLU A 462 -12.45 -26.80 -14.76
CA GLU A 462 -11.53 -25.73 -15.10
C GLU A 462 -12.08 -24.39 -14.61
N HIS A 463 -11.56 -23.91 -13.48
CA HIS A 463 -11.97 -22.61 -12.95
C HIS A 463 -11.36 -21.48 -13.77
N PHE A 464 -12.23 -20.69 -14.42
CA PHE A 464 -11.87 -19.44 -15.08
C PHE A 464 -12.27 -18.25 -14.22
N GLN A 465 -11.42 -17.23 -14.21
CA GLN A 465 -11.70 -15.97 -13.55
C GLN A 465 -12.34 -15.00 -14.52
N ILE A 466 -13.33 -14.25 -14.05
CA ILE A 466 -13.95 -13.18 -14.82
C ILE A 466 -13.23 -11.88 -14.50
N GLN A 467 -12.54 -11.30 -15.50
CA GLN A 467 -11.92 -9.98 -15.40
C GLN A 467 -12.63 -8.98 -16.32
N SER A 468 -12.77 -7.72 -15.89
CA SER A 468 -13.29 -6.66 -16.76
C SER A 468 -12.22 -6.27 -17.79
N ALA A 469 -12.59 -6.20 -19.06
CA ALA A 469 -11.74 -5.63 -20.10
C ALA A 469 -11.57 -4.11 -19.88
N GLU A 470 -10.40 -3.57 -20.22
CA GLU A 470 -10.02 -2.14 -20.07
C GLU A 470 -10.94 -1.15 -20.82
N SER A 471 -11.90 -1.63 -21.62
CA SER A 471 -12.89 -0.82 -22.32
C SER A 471 -14.27 -1.50 -22.28
N ASP A 472 -15.22 -0.89 -21.58
CA ASP A 472 -16.67 -1.18 -21.53
C ASP A 472 -17.13 -2.61 -21.22
N LYS A 473 -17.80 -2.79 -20.07
CA LYS A 473 -18.82 -3.83 -19.74
C LYS A 473 -18.61 -5.26 -20.30
N LYS A 474 -17.38 -5.65 -20.61
CA LYS A 474 -17.03 -6.91 -21.26
C LYS A 474 -16.12 -7.71 -20.34
N TYR A 475 -16.52 -8.94 -20.10
CA TYR A 475 -15.83 -9.86 -19.22
C TYR A 475 -14.92 -10.79 -20.03
N VAL A 476 -13.70 -10.99 -19.56
CA VAL A 476 -12.72 -11.92 -20.12
C VAL A 476 -12.55 -13.07 -19.13
N LEU A 477 -12.64 -14.30 -19.64
CA LEU A 477 -12.28 -15.49 -18.90
C LEU A 477 -10.75 -15.65 -18.92
N VAL A 478 -10.14 -15.61 -17.73
CA VAL A 478 -8.70 -15.67 -17.51
C VAL A 478 -8.37 -16.91 -16.70
N ASN A 479 -7.39 -17.68 -17.17
CA ASN A 479 -6.84 -18.82 -16.44
C ASN A 479 -5.32 -18.80 -16.61
N THR A 480 -4.64 -18.15 -15.68
CA THR A 480 -3.19 -17.91 -15.72
C THR A 480 -2.39 -19.21 -15.84
N ARG A 481 -2.88 -20.32 -15.25
CA ARG A 481 -2.27 -21.65 -15.42
C ARG A 481 -2.25 -22.05 -16.88
N VAL A 482 -3.41 -22.03 -17.53
CA VAL A 482 -3.58 -22.46 -18.93
C VAL A 482 -2.80 -21.52 -19.86
N ASP A 483 -2.85 -20.21 -19.59
CA ASP A 483 -2.08 -19.20 -20.32
C ASP A 483 -0.56 -19.48 -20.24
N TYR A 484 -0.06 -19.90 -19.07
CA TYR A 484 1.35 -20.25 -18.87
C TYR A 484 1.74 -21.59 -19.48
N GLN A 485 0.90 -22.63 -19.36
CA GLN A 485 1.19 -23.97 -19.89
C GLN A 485 1.32 -23.97 -21.41
N TYR A 486 0.47 -23.20 -22.10
CA TYR A 486 0.44 -23.10 -23.56
C TYR A 486 1.05 -21.78 -24.09
N ARG A 487 1.94 -21.17 -23.30
CA ARG A 487 2.72 -19.99 -23.73
C ARG A 487 3.54 -20.28 -24.98
N SER A 488 3.85 -19.23 -25.75
CA SER A 488 4.67 -19.30 -26.96
C SER A 488 6.01 -19.99 -26.70
N GLU A 489 6.58 -20.62 -27.72
CA GLU A 489 7.88 -21.31 -27.60
C GLU A 489 9.03 -20.34 -27.33
N ILE A 490 8.89 -19.08 -27.76
CA ILE A 490 9.83 -18.00 -27.45
C ILE A 490 9.86 -17.70 -25.95
N LEU A 491 8.77 -17.98 -25.22
CA LEU A 491 8.62 -17.75 -23.79
C LEU A 491 8.88 -19.02 -22.96
N LYS A 492 9.53 -20.06 -23.50
CA LYS A 492 9.74 -21.32 -22.77
C LYS A 492 10.61 -21.14 -21.52
N ASP A 493 11.57 -20.21 -21.56
CA ASP A 493 12.59 -19.98 -20.53
C ASP A 493 12.19 -18.94 -19.46
N ILE A 494 10.89 -18.65 -19.31
CA ILE A 494 10.36 -17.75 -18.27
C ILE A 494 9.62 -18.55 -17.18
N CYS A 495 9.89 -18.27 -15.90
CA CYS A 495 9.17 -18.89 -14.79
C CYS A 495 7.77 -18.28 -14.62
N LEU A 496 6.90 -18.92 -13.85
CA LEU A 496 5.52 -18.46 -13.67
C LEU A 496 5.46 -17.08 -13.00
N TYR A 497 6.32 -16.81 -12.02
CA TYR A 497 6.39 -15.51 -11.35
C TYR A 497 6.74 -14.40 -12.36
N ASP A 498 7.75 -14.64 -13.19
CA ASP A 498 8.20 -13.68 -14.20
C ASP A 498 7.22 -13.53 -15.36
N PHE A 499 6.51 -14.61 -15.71
CA PHE A 499 5.44 -14.57 -16.70
C PHE A 499 4.34 -13.57 -16.30
N VAL A 500 3.89 -13.63 -15.04
CA VAL A 500 2.87 -12.72 -14.52
C VAL A 500 3.41 -11.29 -14.34
N SER A 501 4.70 -11.15 -14.01
CA SER A 501 5.30 -9.83 -13.81
C SER A 501 5.57 -9.08 -15.12
N THR A 502 5.80 -9.79 -16.22
CA THR A 502 6.22 -9.21 -17.50
C THR A 502 5.14 -9.20 -18.57
N LEU A 503 4.15 -10.09 -18.50
CA LEU A 503 3.20 -10.31 -19.57
C LEU A 503 1.75 -10.19 -19.11
N TYR A 504 0.89 -9.77 -20.04
CA TYR A 504 -0.55 -9.77 -19.85
C TYR A 504 -1.29 -10.26 -21.08
N LYS A 505 -2.49 -10.78 -20.83
CA LYS A 505 -3.35 -11.31 -21.86
C LYS A 505 -4.19 -10.19 -22.48
N LYS A 506 -4.16 -10.08 -23.80
CA LYS A 506 -4.95 -9.11 -24.56
C LYS A 506 -5.75 -9.82 -25.65
N LYS A 507 -6.99 -9.38 -25.85
CA LYS A 507 -7.80 -9.78 -27.01
C LYS A 507 -7.17 -9.26 -28.30
N MET A 508 -7.04 -10.12 -29.29
CA MET A 508 -6.43 -9.79 -30.58
C MET A 508 -7.27 -8.77 -31.33
N THR A 509 -6.60 -7.77 -31.90
CA THR A 509 -7.19 -6.80 -32.83
C THR A 509 -6.74 -7.08 -34.26
N ALA A 510 -7.42 -6.49 -35.25
CA ALA A 510 -7.03 -6.63 -36.66
C ALA A 510 -5.58 -6.14 -36.92
N THR A 511 -5.10 -5.17 -36.15
CA THR A 511 -3.70 -4.71 -36.22
C THR A 511 -2.72 -5.74 -35.66
N ASP A 512 -3.10 -6.50 -34.63
CA ASP A 512 -2.25 -7.52 -34.04
C ASP A 512 -2.10 -8.73 -34.99
N LEU A 513 -3.17 -9.10 -35.70
CA LEU A 513 -3.11 -10.12 -36.75
C LEU A 513 -2.16 -9.73 -37.90
N LYS A 514 -2.22 -8.46 -38.34
CA LYS A 514 -1.29 -7.92 -39.34
C LYS A 514 0.15 -7.95 -38.84
N TYR A 515 0.40 -7.62 -37.57
CA TYR A 515 1.73 -7.67 -36.98
C TYR A 515 2.30 -9.09 -37.03
N LEU A 516 1.55 -10.08 -36.54
CA LEU A 516 1.99 -11.49 -36.51
C LEU A 516 2.25 -12.02 -37.93
N SER A 517 1.45 -11.62 -38.92
CA SER A 517 1.68 -12.00 -40.32
C SER A 517 2.96 -11.40 -40.91
N LYS A 518 3.34 -10.18 -40.50
CA LYS A 518 4.58 -9.52 -40.96
C LYS A 518 5.82 -10.13 -40.32
N THR A 519 5.79 -10.34 -39.00
CA THR A 519 6.93 -10.93 -38.27
C THR A 519 7.20 -12.37 -38.69
N ALA A 520 6.19 -13.12 -39.14
CA ALA A 520 6.38 -14.46 -39.71
C ALA A 520 7.07 -14.47 -41.10
N VAL A 521 7.10 -13.32 -41.80
CA VAL A 521 7.58 -13.21 -43.19
C VAL A 521 8.94 -12.52 -43.31
N SER A 522 9.44 -11.84 -42.27
CA SER A 522 10.69 -11.08 -42.33
C SER A 522 11.63 -11.42 -41.16
N ILE A 523 12.65 -12.25 -41.44
CA ILE A 523 13.84 -12.44 -40.58
C ILE A 523 14.95 -11.42 -40.94
N GLU A 524 14.84 -10.66 -42.03
CA GLU A 524 15.86 -9.69 -42.42
C GLU A 524 15.55 -8.26 -41.93
N GLU A 525 16.38 -7.85 -40.96
CA GLU A 525 16.79 -6.48 -40.57
C GLU A 525 15.85 -5.30 -40.89
N ASN A 526 15.14 -4.81 -39.87
CA ASN A 526 14.51 -3.48 -39.90
C ASN A 526 15.22 -2.53 -38.92
N VAL A 527 16.38 -2.01 -39.33
CA VAL A 527 17.21 -1.08 -38.53
C VAL A 527 16.74 0.38 -38.64
N ASN A 528 15.75 0.71 -39.49
CA ASN A 528 15.41 2.11 -39.83
C ASN A 528 13.94 2.51 -39.57
N GLN A 529 13.38 2.26 -38.39
CA GLN A 529 12.12 2.90 -37.98
C GLN A 529 12.36 3.95 -36.89
N LYS A 530 12.20 5.23 -37.24
CA LYS A 530 12.09 6.33 -36.27
C LYS A 530 10.71 6.27 -35.61
N GLY A 531 10.67 5.91 -34.33
CA GLY A 531 9.44 5.85 -33.52
C GLY A 531 9.63 4.97 -32.28
N ARG A 532 8.64 4.98 -31.37
CA ARG A 532 8.61 4.06 -30.23
C ARG A 532 8.50 2.62 -30.74
N LEU A 533 9.42 1.75 -30.33
CA LEU A 533 9.41 0.32 -30.67
C LEU A 533 8.03 -0.29 -30.32
N PRO A 534 7.42 -1.08 -31.21
CA PRO A 534 6.16 -1.77 -30.91
C PRO A 534 6.33 -2.75 -29.76
N ASN A 535 5.33 -2.85 -28.87
CA ASN A 535 5.36 -3.85 -27.81
C ASN A 535 5.45 -5.27 -28.40
N GLU A 536 6.28 -6.11 -27.77
CA GLU A 536 6.46 -7.51 -28.13
C GLU A 536 5.14 -8.30 -27.95
N ARG A 537 4.73 -9.04 -28.98
CA ARG A 537 3.49 -9.83 -29.06
C ARG A 537 3.81 -11.31 -29.20
N TYR A 538 3.18 -12.13 -28.37
CA TYR A 538 3.43 -13.57 -28.30
C TYR A 538 2.12 -14.35 -28.44
N PRO A 539 1.91 -15.08 -29.56
CA PRO A 539 0.74 -15.93 -29.72
C PRO A 539 0.82 -17.17 -28.83
N PHE A 540 -0.33 -17.68 -28.41
CA PHE A 540 -0.41 -18.96 -27.70
C PHE A 540 -0.17 -20.15 -28.64
N GLN A 541 0.17 -21.31 -28.07
CA GLN A 541 0.17 -22.57 -28.81
C GLN A 541 -1.25 -22.96 -29.26
N LYS A 542 -1.36 -23.73 -30.34
CA LYS A 542 -2.65 -24.11 -30.96
C LYS A 542 -3.58 -24.87 -30.00
N GLN A 543 -3.02 -25.53 -29.01
CA GLN A 543 -3.75 -26.29 -27.98
C GLN A 543 -4.44 -25.40 -26.94
N HIS A 544 -4.09 -24.11 -26.87
CA HIS A 544 -4.71 -23.19 -25.93
C HIS A 544 -6.17 -22.91 -26.33
N PRO A 545 -7.17 -23.01 -25.41
CA PRO A 545 -8.59 -22.84 -25.74
C PRO A 545 -8.93 -21.49 -26.38
N GLN A 546 -8.12 -20.47 -26.12
CA GLN A 546 -8.33 -19.10 -26.63
C GLN A 546 -7.21 -18.63 -27.59
N ALA A 547 -6.45 -19.57 -28.19
CA ALA A 547 -5.32 -19.25 -29.07
C ALA A 547 -5.67 -18.37 -30.28
N THR A 548 -6.91 -18.48 -30.78
CA THR A 548 -7.38 -17.76 -31.96
C THR A 548 -7.84 -16.33 -31.66
N ALA A 549 -8.17 -16.03 -30.40
CA ALA A 549 -8.80 -14.78 -30.01
C ALA A 549 -7.93 -13.90 -29.09
N TYR A 550 -6.90 -14.47 -28.45
CA TYR A 550 -6.07 -13.78 -27.47
C TYR A 550 -4.58 -14.04 -27.73
N LEU A 551 -3.74 -13.13 -27.25
CA LEU A 551 -2.28 -13.25 -27.25
C LEU A 551 -1.71 -12.65 -25.95
N MET A 552 -0.42 -12.91 -25.70
CA MET A 552 0.33 -12.28 -24.62
C MET A 552 1.09 -11.04 -25.13
N LEU A 553 1.03 -9.96 -24.37
CA LEU A 553 1.79 -8.74 -24.60
C LEU A 553 2.71 -8.48 -23.42
N LYS A 554 3.89 -7.95 -23.70
CA LYS A 554 4.81 -7.49 -22.68
C LYS A 554 4.35 -6.15 -22.11
N TYR A 555 4.33 -6.03 -20.79
CA TYR A 555 4.13 -4.75 -20.11
C TYR A 555 5.26 -3.77 -20.43
N SER A 556 4.97 -2.48 -20.38
CA SER A 556 6.01 -1.45 -20.51
C SER A 556 6.92 -1.36 -19.27
N ASN A 557 6.37 -1.67 -18.09
CA ASN A 557 7.07 -1.71 -16.81
C ASN A 557 6.74 -3.03 -16.13
N LEU A 558 7.62 -3.54 -15.26
CA LEU A 558 7.36 -4.75 -14.51
C LEU A 558 6.19 -4.56 -13.52
N HIS A 559 5.34 -5.56 -13.43
CA HIS A 559 4.26 -5.64 -12.45
C HIS A 559 4.68 -6.61 -11.33
N VAL A 560 4.27 -6.34 -10.09
CA VAL A 560 4.58 -7.20 -8.94
C VAL A 560 3.42 -8.20 -8.73
N PRO A 561 3.66 -9.52 -8.81
CA PRO A 561 2.62 -10.53 -8.58
C PRO A 561 2.09 -10.52 -7.14
N ILE A 562 0.78 -10.38 -6.99
CA ILE A 562 0.01 -10.57 -5.77
C ILE A 562 -0.38 -12.04 -5.67
N LEU A 563 0.17 -12.75 -4.68
CA LEU A 563 -0.17 -14.15 -4.45
C LEU A 563 -1.50 -14.25 -3.67
N TYR A 564 -2.58 -14.57 -4.37
CA TYR A 564 -3.90 -14.85 -3.79
C TYR A 564 -4.02 -16.31 -3.36
N GLY A 565 -4.64 -16.51 -2.19
CA GLY A 565 -4.81 -17.81 -1.55
C GLY A 565 -4.05 -17.90 -0.21
N PRO A 566 -3.92 -19.10 0.36
CA PRO A 566 -3.14 -19.31 1.56
C PRO A 566 -1.68 -18.90 1.31
N GLN A 567 -1.10 -18.13 2.23
CA GLN A 567 0.28 -17.70 2.10
C GLN A 567 1.22 -18.90 1.92
N ILE A 568 2.32 -18.69 1.20
CA ILE A 568 3.39 -19.68 1.12
C ILE A 568 3.82 -19.98 2.56
N PRO A 569 3.87 -21.26 2.98
CA PRO A 569 4.21 -21.57 4.36
C PRO A 569 5.69 -21.27 4.65
N ARG A 570 6.07 -21.32 5.93
CA ARG A 570 7.47 -21.16 6.35
C ARG A 570 8.25 -22.46 6.11
N ARG A 571 9.56 -22.36 5.86
CA ARG A 571 10.38 -23.57 5.61
C ARG A 571 10.78 -24.35 6.88
N ASP A 572 10.77 -23.70 8.05
CA ASP A 572 11.35 -24.28 9.28
C ASP A 572 10.42 -25.25 10.04
N ARG A 573 9.24 -25.58 9.49
CA ARG A 573 8.31 -26.55 10.08
C ARG A 573 8.13 -27.73 9.14
N ASP A 574 8.38 -28.92 9.65
CA ASP A 574 8.40 -30.17 8.87
C ASP A 574 7.04 -30.43 8.20
N GLU A 575 5.94 -30.25 8.93
CA GLU A 575 4.55 -30.34 8.44
C GLU A 575 4.23 -29.47 7.21
N THR A 576 5.05 -28.45 6.94
CA THR A 576 4.77 -27.49 5.86
C THR A 576 5.78 -27.53 4.72
N ARG A 577 6.81 -28.39 4.80
CA ARG A 577 7.90 -28.46 3.82
C ARG A 577 7.43 -28.92 2.44
N GLU A 578 6.52 -29.88 2.38
CA GLU A 578 5.98 -30.38 1.11
C GLU A 578 5.23 -29.26 0.36
N ARG A 579 4.30 -28.57 1.03
CA ARG A 579 3.58 -27.45 0.44
C ARG A 579 4.52 -26.28 0.11
N TYR A 580 5.49 -25.96 0.97
CA TYR A 580 6.51 -24.95 0.69
C TYR A 580 7.25 -25.25 -0.61
N SER A 581 7.73 -26.49 -0.74
CA SER A 581 8.51 -26.94 -1.88
C SER A 581 7.69 -26.92 -3.18
N ARG A 582 6.43 -27.38 -3.12
CA ARG A 582 5.49 -27.29 -4.24
C ARG A 582 5.25 -25.85 -4.68
N ALA A 583 5.05 -24.92 -3.75
CA ALA A 583 4.83 -23.51 -4.07
C ALA A 583 6.04 -22.87 -4.77
N LEU A 584 7.26 -23.15 -4.28
CA LEU A 584 8.49 -22.63 -4.89
C LEU A 584 8.73 -23.18 -6.29
N LEU A 585 8.60 -24.51 -6.46
CA LEU A 585 8.71 -25.16 -7.76
C LEU A 585 7.68 -24.59 -8.76
N THR A 586 6.44 -24.39 -8.31
CA THR A 586 5.37 -23.83 -9.15
C THR A 586 5.69 -22.42 -9.63
N LEU A 587 6.26 -21.57 -8.78
CA LEU A 587 6.51 -20.16 -9.07
C LEU A 587 7.80 -19.91 -9.86
N PHE A 588 8.88 -20.59 -9.48
CA PHE A 588 10.24 -20.20 -9.86
C PHE A 588 10.98 -21.22 -10.73
N VAL A 589 10.42 -22.41 -10.95
CA VAL A 589 10.96 -23.39 -11.90
C VAL A 589 10.14 -23.36 -13.19
N LEU A 590 10.79 -23.65 -14.32
CA LEU A 590 10.15 -23.71 -15.63
C LEU A 590 9.33 -25.00 -15.75
N TRP A 591 8.08 -24.88 -16.20
CA TRP A 591 7.21 -26.04 -16.40
C TRP A 591 6.13 -25.78 -17.44
N ARG A 592 5.65 -26.85 -18.07
CA ARG A 592 4.38 -26.93 -18.81
C ARG A 592 3.50 -28.06 -18.25
N THR A 593 4.11 -29.07 -17.64
CA THR A 593 3.44 -30.20 -17.01
C THR A 593 3.98 -30.45 -15.61
N VAL A 594 3.29 -31.29 -14.83
CA VAL A 594 3.74 -31.63 -13.47
C VAL A 594 5.05 -32.43 -13.45
N ALA A 595 5.32 -33.20 -14.51
CA ALA A 595 6.53 -34.01 -14.64
C ALA A 595 7.81 -33.15 -14.73
N ASP A 596 7.70 -31.91 -15.23
CA ASP A 596 8.82 -30.98 -15.26
C ASP A 596 9.26 -30.58 -13.83
N LEU A 597 8.31 -30.54 -12.90
CA LEU A 597 8.51 -30.10 -11.53
C LEU A 597 8.89 -31.23 -10.59
N CYS A 598 8.16 -32.35 -10.63
CA CYS A 598 8.31 -33.44 -9.68
C CYS A 598 8.14 -34.79 -10.39
N ASP A 599 9.12 -35.67 -10.18
CA ASP A 599 9.04 -37.05 -10.63
C ASP A 599 8.02 -37.81 -9.78
N PHE A 600 7.24 -38.70 -10.37
CA PHE A 600 6.13 -39.38 -9.68
C PHE A 600 6.57 -40.16 -8.42
N ASN A 601 7.82 -40.64 -8.38
CA ASN A 601 8.41 -41.38 -7.26
C ASN A 601 9.04 -40.50 -6.17
N ARG A 602 9.11 -39.19 -6.35
CA ARG A 602 9.77 -38.27 -5.41
C ARG A 602 8.75 -37.42 -4.67
N THR A 603 9.17 -36.93 -3.51
CA THR A 603 8.45 -35.91 -2.74
C THR A 603 8.70 -34.53 -3.35
N TRP A 604 7.86 -33.53 -3.03
CA TRP A 604 8.10 -32.17 -3.50
C TRP A 604 9.37 -31.58 -2.89
N GLU A 605 9.72 -31.97 -1.66
CA GLU A 605 10.97 -31.59 -1.01
C GLU A 605 12.20 -32.10 -1.79
N ASP A 606 12.22 -33.37 -2.16
CA ASP A 606 13.33 -33.96 -2.92
C ASP A 606 13.45 -33.34 -4.31
N ALA A 607 12.29 -33.09 -4.94
CA ALA A 607 12.23 -32.39 -6.22
C ALA A 607 12.83 -30.98 -6.12
N LEU A 608 12.50 -30.22 -5.08
CA LEU A 608 13.08 -28.89 -4.86
C LEU A 608 14.58 -28.99 -4.66
N LYS A 609 15.08 -29.86 -3.77
CA LYS A 609 16.52 -30.05 -3.51
C LYS A 609 17.31 -30.30 -4.80
N SER A 610 16.79 -31.16 -5.68
CA SER A 610 17.44 -31.47 -6.96
C SER A 610 17.45 -30.31 -7.96
N ARG A 611 16.49 -29.37 -7.87
CA ARG A 611 16.22 -28.32 -8.87
C ARG A 611 16.53 -26.90 -8.36
N GLN A 612 17.10 -26.73 -7.17
CA GLN A 612 17.44 -25.41 -6.60
C GLN A 612 18.34 -24.56 -7.51
N HIS A 613 19.26 -25.22 -8.23
CA HIS A 613 20.19 -24.57 -9.17
C HIS A 613 19.50 -23.96 -10.40
N LEU A 614 18.24 -24.33 -10.68
CA LEU A 614 17.44 -23.78 -11.78
C LEU A 614 16.74 -22.46 -11.40
N ILE A 615 16.69 -22.14 -10.10
CA ILE A 615 16.05 -20.92 -9.60
C ILE A 615 17.04 -19.76 -9.72
N SER A 616 16.60 -18.67 -10.36
CA SER A 616 17.44 -17.50 -10.57
C SER A 616 17.85 -16.82 -9.24
N THR A 617 18.98 -16.12 -9.23
CA THR A 617 19.41 -15.32 -8.07
C THR A 617 18.39 -14.27 -7.67
N TYR A 618 17.67 -13.68 -8.63
CA TYR A 618 16.62 -12.71 -8.34
C TYR A 618 15.41 -13.38 -7.66
N SER A 619 14.99 -14.54 -8.13
CA SER A 619 13.93 -15.34 -7.52
C SER A 619 14.30 -15.79 -6.11
N TRP A 620 15.56 -16.16 -5.86
CA TRP A 620 16.04 -16.47 -4.51
C TRP A 620 15.89 -15.31 -3.53
N LYS A 621 16.15 -14.07 -3.95
CA LYS A 621 15.90 -12.88 -3.10
C LYS A 621 14.42 -12.77 -2.70
N ILE A 622 13.51 -13.06 -3.63
CA ILE A 622 12.06 -13.06 -3.35
C ILE A 622 11.72 -14.15 -2.33
N ILE A 623 12.29 -15.35 -2.50
CA ILE A 623 12.10 -16.48 -1.58
C ILE A 623 12.61 -16.13 -0.17
N GLU A 624 13.78 -15.50 -0.07
CA GLU A 624 14.34 -15.02 1.19
C GLU A 624 13.44 -13.98 1.86
N ASN A 625 12.91 -13.02 1.10
CA ASN A 625 11.99 -12.01 1.62
C ASN A 625 10.67 -12.62 2.13
N ILE A 626 10.16 -13.67 1.47
CA ILE A 626 8.97 -14.40 1.93
C ILE A 626 9.25 -15.06 3.30
N GLN A 627 10.40 -15.73 3.43
CA GLN A 627 10.82 -16.36 4.68
C GLN A 627 11.05 -15.31 5.78
N LEU A 628 11.68 -14.18 5.44
CA LEU A 628 11.90 -13.06 6.34
C LEU A 628 10.58 -12.55 6.92
N LEU A 629 9.52 -12.42 6.12
CA LEU A 629 8.20 -12.02 6.64
C LEU A 629 7.65 -13.01 7.68
N HIS A 630 7.90 -14.33 7.53
CA HIS A 630 7.44 -15.35 8.48
C HIS A 630 8.19 -15.33 9.80
N GLU A 631 9.49 -15.07 9.78
CA GLU A 631 10.31 -14.93 10.99
C GLU A 631 9.83 -13.79 11.91
N TYR A 632 9.02 -12.89 11.36
CA TYR A 632 8.51 -11.69 12.02
C TYR A 632 7.08 -11.88 12.57
N LYS A 633 6.43 -13.02 12.31
CA LYS A 633 5.05 -13.36 12.74
C LYS A 633 4.94 -14.20 14.04
N LYS A 634 5.92 -14.15 14.93
CA LYS A 634 5.92 -14.98 16.16
C LYS A 634 4.89 -14.53 17.20
#